data_AF-A0A090T273-F1
#
_entry.id   AF-A0A090T273-F1
#
_cell.length_a   1.000
_cell.length_b   1.000
_cell.length_c   1.000
_cell.angle_alpha   90.00
_cell.angle_beta   90.00
_cell.angle_gamma   90.00
#
_symmetry.space_group_name_H-M   'P 1'
#
loop_
_entity.id
_entity.type
_entity.pdbx_description
1 polymer ?
#
loop_
_entity_poly.entity_id
_entity_poly.type
_entity_poly.pdbx_seq_one_letter_code
_entity_poly.pdbx_strand_id
1 'polypeptide(L)'
;MSMKSWTKGQDLSLVLVTAPAKDKGSASLKRQREMWNWLPNIERVVKIAPSMLGQSWMGSDFTNDDLINQSSIVVDYTHELVKEENFDGEQTWVIDAYAKPDAPVVWSKVKLWISKETFLQRKAEFYDEFDEKVNTMQTFDIKELGGRKVATRMEMIPADKPGRRQK
;
A
#
# COMPACT_ATOMS: atom_id res chain seq x y z
N MET A 1 -1.39 15.59 -3.44
CA MET A 1 -0.83 15.69 -2.07
C MET A 1 0.69 15.66 -2.20
N SER A 2 1.49 16.28 -1.34
CA SER A 2 2.95 16.13 -1.38
C SER A 2 3.49 15.73 -0.01
N MET A 3 4.49 14.86 -0.02
CA MET A 3 5.01 14.24 1.19
C MET A 3 6.50 13.90 1.04
N LYS A 4 7.17 13.77 2.17
CA LYS A 4 8.49 13.16 2.29
C LYS A 4 8.38 11.89 3.11
N SER A 5 9.03 10.82 2.69
CA SER A 5 9.10 9.57 3.44
C SER A 5 10.55 9.16 3.68
N TRP A 6 10.79 8.56 4.84
CA TRP A 6 12.06 7.97 5.23
C TRP A 6 11.79 6.59 5.79
N THR A 7 12.54 5.60 5.34
CA THR A 7 12.40 4.22 5.81
C THR A 7 13.77 3.70 6.22
N LYS A 8 13.85 3.06 7.38
CA LYS A 8 15.06 2.37 7.87
C LYS A 8 14.71 0.92 8.19
N GLY A 9 15.12 0.03 7.28
CA GLY A 9 14.74 -1.39 7.32
C GLY A 9 13.24 -1.59 7.12
N GLN A 10 12.66 -2.61 7.75
CA GLN A 10 11.21 -2.82 7.77
C GLN A 10 10.54 -2.27 9.04
N ASP A 11 11.33 -1.93 10.06
CA ASP A 11 10.83 -1.57 11.38
C ASP A 11 10.50 -0.09 11.52
N LEU A 12 11.23 0.80 10.85
CA LEU A 12 11.10 2.23 11.05
C LEU A 12 10.68 2.91 9.75
N SER A 13 9.59 3.65 9.80
CA SER A 13 9.15 4.52 8.71
C SER A 13 8.64 5.84 9.27
N LEU A 14 8.98 6.94 8.62
CA LEU A 14 8.44 8.27 8.91
C LEU A 14 7.92 8.87 7.63
N VAL A 15 6.69 9.33 7.67
CA VAL A 15 6.03 10.04 6.58
C VAL A 15 5.68 11.45 7.08
N LEU A 16 6.08 12.48 6.34
CA LEU A 16 5.76 13.88 6.61
C LEU A 16 4.99 14.47 5.44
N VAL A 17 3.78 14.96 5.70
CA VAL A 17 2.97 15.67 4.71
C VAL A 17 3.50 17.09 4.57
N THR A 18 3.87 17.48 3.36
CA THR A 18 4.36 18.84 3.03
C THR A 18 3.31 19.71 2.36
N ALA A 19 2.25 19.13 1.77
CA ALA A 19 1.09 19.84 1.21
C ALA A 19 -0.13 18.90 1.07
N PRO A 20 -1.38 19.42 1.08
CA PRO A 20 -1.79 20.82 1.05
C PRO A 20 -1.60 21.55 2.40
N ALA A 21 -1.74 22.88 2.41
CA ALA A 21 -1.53 23.70 3.62
C ALA A 21 -2.35 23.25 4.83
N LYS A 22 -3.56 22.71 4.59
CA LYS A 22 -4.46 22.19 5.63
C LYS A 22 -3.87 21.02 6.43
N ASP A 23 -3.08 20.19 5.76
CA ASP A 23 -2.51 18.95 6.32
C ASP A 23 -0.98 19.04 6.44
N LYS A 24 -0.39 20.20 6.12
CA LYS A 24 1.05 20.42 6.14
C LYS A 24 1.59 20.29 7.56
N GLY A 25 2.62 19.48 7.73
CA GLY A 25 3.23 19.20 9.02
C GLY A 25 2.65 17.98 9.72
N SER A 26 1.55 17.41 9.23
CA SER A 26 1.08 16.10 9.69
C SER A 26 2.14 15.04 9.41
N ALA A 27 2.40 14.18 10.40
CA ALA A 27 3.42 13.14 10.27
C ALA A 27 2.93 11.80 10.79
N SER A 28 3.30 10.72 10.12
CA SER A 28 3.02 9.35 10.54
C SER A 28 4.33 8.64 10.82
N LEU A 29 4.51 8.16 12.04
CA LEU A 29 5.67 7.38 12.46
C LEU A 29 5.25 5.93 12.65
N LYS A 30 5.90 5.02 11.93
CA LYS A 30 5.92 3.58 12.22
C LYS A 30 7.19 3.27 13.01
N ARG A 31 7.03 2.62 14.16
CA ARG A 31 8.12 1.98 14.91
C ARG A 31 7.71 0.57 15.24
N GLN A 32 8.38 -0.39 14.60
CA GLN A 32 8.07 -1.82 14.67
C GLN A 32 6.60 -2.07 14.30
N ARG A 33 5.81 -2.58 15.23
CA ARG A 33 4.37 -2.85 15.05
C ARG A 33 3.48 -1.71 15.51
N GLU A 34 4.04 -0.59 15.94
CA GLU A 34 3.29 0.54 16.46
C GLU A 34 3.31 1.70 15.47
N MET A 35 2.20 2.43 15.40
CA MET A 35 2.08 3.64 14.59
C MET A 35 1.52 4.79 15.41
N TRP A 36 2.06 5.98 15.13
CA TRP A 36 1.61 7.24 15.70
C TRP A 36 1.40 8.26 14.58
N ASN A 37 0.37 9.07 14.75
CA ASN A 37 0.11 10.23 13.91
C ASN A 37 0.27 11.51 14.73
N TRP A 38 1.11 12.42 14.24
CA TRP A 38 1.17 13.80 14.69
C TRP A 38 0.18 14.64 13.91
N LEU A 39 -0.74 15.28 14.63
CA LEU A 39 -1.76 16.16 14.07
C LEU A 39 -1.46 17.60 14.50
N PRO A 40 -0.89 18.44 13.62
CA PRO A 40 -0.45 19.80 13.97
C PRO A 40 -1.62 20.70 14.37
N ASN A 41 -2.81 20.51 13.78
CA ASN A 41 -3.99 21.33 14.04
C ASN A 41 -4.51 21.26 15.48
N ILE A 42 -4.14 20.20 16.21
CA ILE A 42 -4.52 19.98 17.61
C ILE A 42 -3.31 19.72 18.50
N GLU A 43 -2.09 19.87 17.95
CA GLU A 43 -0.81 19.63 18.63
C GLU A 43 -0.75 18.31 19.41
N ARG A 44 -1.32 17.23 18.85
CA ARG A 44 -1.38 15.92 19.51
C ARG A 44 -0.72 14.82 18.70
N VAL A 45 -0.11 13.90 19.46
CA VAL A 45 0.31 12.59 18.97
C VAL A 45 -0.79 11.59 19.31
N VAL A 46 -1.34 10.93 18.30
CA VAL A 46 -2.37 9.88 18.44
C VAL A 46 -1.74 8.54 18.07
N LYS A 47 -1.81 7.55 18.97
CA LYS A 47 -1.41 6.17 18.67
C LYS A 47 -2.54 5.49 17.88
N ILE A 48 -2.19 4.87 16.76
CA ILE A 48 -3.14 4.11 15.95
C ILE A 48 -3.33 2.74 16.59
N ALA A 49 -4.56 2.48 17.04
CA ALA A 49 -4.94 1.20 17.60
C ALA A 49 -5.14 0.16 16.49
N PRO A 50 -5.00 -1.15 16.77
CA PRO A 50 -5.24 -2.21 15.79
C PRO A 50 -6.64 -2.15 15.14
N SER A 51 -7.66 -1.70 15.88
CA SER A 51 -9.02 -1.52 15.34
C SER A 51 -9.13 -0.39 14.30
N MET A 52 -8.13 0.49 14.21
CA MET A 52 -8.06 1.58 13.24
C MET A 52 -7.24 1.24 11.99
N LEU A 53 -6.73 0.01 11.88
CA LEU A 53 -5.88 -0.42 10.75
C LEU A 53 -6.62 -0.35 9.41
N GLY A 54 -7.89 -0.77 9.37
CA GLY A 54 -8.73 -0.69 8.17
C GLY A 54 -9.24 0.70 7.81
N GLN A 55 -8.94 1.74 8.62
CA GLN A 55 -9.37 3.10 8.31
C GLN A 55 -8.47 3.76 7.26
N SER A 56 -9.08 4.57 6.40
CA SER A 56 -8.39 5.44 5.44
C SER A 56 -7.37 6.34 6.13
N TRP A 57 -6.12 6.25 5.69
CA TRP A 57 -5.05 7.11 6.11
C TRP A 57 -5.26 8.52 5.54
N MET A 58 -5.54 9.48 6.42
CA MET A 58 -5.77 10.90 6.10
C MET A 58 -6.79 11.13 4.97
N GLY A 59 -7.83 10.29 4.90
CA GLY A 59 -8.87 10.38 3.87
C GLY A 59 -8.39 10.04 2.46
N SER A 60 -7.23 9.38 2.35
CA SER A 60 -6.77 8.74 1.12
C SER A 60 -7.39 7.34 0.96
N ASP A 61 -7.20 6.76 -0.22
CA ASP A 61 -7.62 5.39 -0.49
C ASP A 61 -6.63 4.34 0.08
N PHE A 62 -5.54 4.80 0.72
CA PHE A 62 -4.64 3.94 1.49
C PHE A 62 -5.20 3.72 2.89
N THR A 63 -5.07 2.52 3.42
CA THR A 63 -5.41 2.19 4.81
C THR A 63 -4.21 2.39 5.74
N ASN A 64 -4.46 2.49 7.05
CA ASN A 64 -3.36 2.51 8.03
C ASN A 64 -2.57 1.19 8.00
N ASP A 65 -3.20 0.06 7.68
CA ASP A 65 -2.50 -1.23 7.53
C ASP A 65 -1.46 -1.21 6.39
N ASP A 66 -1.81 -0.62 5.24
CA ASP A 66 -0.89 -0.50 4.09
C ASP A 66 0.42 0.24 4.46
N LEU A 67 0.33 1.18 5.41
CA LEU A 67 1.49 1.94 5.90
C LEU A 67 2.26 1.22 6.99
N ILE A 68 1.55 0.49 7.86
CA ILE A 68 2.18 -0.29 8.92
C ILE A 68 2.85 -1.53 8.33
N ASN A 69 2.41 -2.03 7.17
CA ASN A 69 2.79 -3.35 6.66
C ASN A 69 2.71 -4.38 7.79
N GLN A 70 1.62 -4.34 8.58
CA GLN A 70 1.43 -5.28 9.68
C GLN A 70 1.03 -6.64 9.13
N SER A 71 0.29 -6.65 8.01
CA SER A 71 0.08 -7.78 7.14
C SER A 71 1.28 -7.98 6.20
N SER A 72 1.90 -9.16 6.27
CA SER A 72 2.89 -9.58 5.30
C SER A 72 2.19 -10.38 4.22
N ILE A 73 2.20 -9.86 2.99
CA ILE A 73 1.67 -10.60 1.83
C ILE A 73 2.27 -12.02 1.76
N VAL A 74 3.53 -12.20 2.18
CA VAL A 74 4.23 -13.48 2.16
C VAL A 74 3.81 -14.42 3.30
N VAL A 75 3.59 -13.90 4.52
CA VAL A 75 3.35 -14.73 5.72
C VAL A 75 1.86 -14.95 5.97
N ASP A 76 1.04 -13.94 5.74
CA ASP A 76 -0.36 -13.90 6.14
C ASP A 76 -1.33 -14.38 5.06
N TYR A 77 -0.81 -14.60 3.84
CA TYR A 77 -1.58 -15.09 2.71
C TYR A 77 -1.07 -16.44 2.18
N THR A 78 -1.99 -17.20 1.60
CA THR A 78 -1.71 -18.41 0.81
C THR A 78 -1.74 -18.02 -0.66
N HIS A 79 -0.70 -18.40 -1.40
CA HIS A 79 -0.48 -17.95 -2.78
C HIS A 79 -0.80 -19.05 -3.77
N GLU A 80 -1.50 -18.70 -4.84
CA GLU A 80 -1.77 -19.55 -5.98
C GLU A 80 -1.34 -18.84 -7.26
N LEU A 81 -0.48 -19.48 -8.06
CA LEU A 81 -0.12 -18.97 -9.38
C LEU A 81 -1.27 -19.25 -10.34
N VAL A 82 -1.92 -18.20 -10.82
CA VAL A 82 -3.12 -18.31 -11.65
C VAL A 82 -2.76 -18.46 -13.12
N LYS A 83 -1.95 -17.52 -13.63
CA LYS A 83 -1.59 -17.45 -15.04
C LYS A 83 -0.38 -16.53 -15.26
N GLU A 84 -0.01 -16.39 -16.51
CA GLU A 84 0.93 -15.37 -16.96
C GLU A 84 0.18 -14.35 -17.81
N GLU A 85 0.52 -13.08 -17.67
CA GLU A 85 -0.15 -11.99 -18.38
C GLU A 85 0.86 -10.90 -18.71
N ASN A 86 0.69 -10.24 -19.85
CA ASN A 86 1.50 -9.08 -20.19
C ASN A 86 0.87 -7.82 -19.57
N PHE A 87 1.67 -7.04 -18.85
CA PHE A 87 1.28 -5.75 -18.30
C PHE A 87 2.36 -4.72 -18.63
N ASP A 88 1.96 -3.57 -19.20
CA ASP A 88 2.87 -2.48 -19.56
C ASP A 88 4.03 -2.94 -20.50
N GLY A 89 3.76 -3.91 -21.37
CA GLY A 89 4.76 -4.47 -22.29
C GLY A 89 5.67 -5.55 -21.68
N GLU A 90 5.54 -5.82 -20.39
CA GLU A 90 6.38 -6.75 -19.63
C GLU A 90 5.60 -8.04 -19.28
N GLN A 91 6.26 -9.20 -19.36
CA GLN A 91 5.62 -10.45 -18.94
C GLN A 91 5.59 -10.54 -17.42
N THR A 92 4.42 -10.86 -16.86
CA THR A 92 4.20 -10.92 -15.42
C THR A 92 3.55 -12.25 -15.01
N TRP A 93 3.85 -12.71 -13.79
CA TRP A 93 3.09 -13.75 -13.11
C TRP A 93 1.88 -13.14 -12.42
N VAL A 94 0.72 -13.76 -12.61
CA VAL A 94 -0.51 -13.40 -11.90
C VAL A 94 -0.71 -14.39 -10.76
N ILE A 95 -0.68 -13.87 -9.53
CA ILE A 95 -0.75 -14.66 -8.30
C ILE A 95 -1.96 -14.20 -7.51
N ASP A 96 -2.84 -15.12 -7.12
CA ASP A 96 -3.88 -14.85 -6.13
C ASP A 96 -3.33 -15.14 -4.74
N ALA A 97 -3.37 -14.14 -3.86
CA ALA A 97 -3.02 -14.25 -2.46
C ALA A 97 -4.30 -14.23 -1.63
N TYR A 98 -4.64 -15.34 -0.98
CA TYR A 98 -5.82 -15.49 -0.12
C TYR A 98 -5.44 -15.36 1.35
N ALA A 99 -6.16 -14.53 2.10
CA ALA A 99 -5.93 -14.31 3.52
C ALA A 99 -6.08 -15.63 4.30
N LYS A 100 -5.17 -15.89 5.26
CA LYS A 100 -5.34 -16.99 6.20
C LYS A 100 -6.46 -16.67 7.20
N PRO A 101 -7.22 -17.67 7.70
CA PRO A 101 -8.40 -17.44 8.53
C PRO A 101 -8.20 -16.57 9.77
N ASP A 102 -7.04 -16.67 10.42
CA ASP A 102 -6.71 -15.92 11.65
C ASP A 102 -5.77 -14.74 11.40
N ALA A 103 -5.50 -14.40 10.14
CA ALA A 103 -4.58 -13.32 9.82
C ALA A 103 -5.25 -11.96 10.04
N PRO A 104 -4.61 -11.01 10.75
CA PRO A 104 -5.16 -9.69 11.00
C PRO A 104 -5.02 -8.80 9.75
N VAL A 105 -5.67 -9.18 8.65
CA VAL A 105 -5.54 -8.53 7.35
C VAL A 105 -6.85 -7.87 6.93
N VAL A 106 -6.74 -6.80 6.14
CA VAL A 106 -7.91 -6.03 5.67
C VAL A 106 -8.55 -6.67 4.44
N TRP A 107 -7.74 -7.26 3.57
CA TRP A 107 -8.17 -7.79 2.28
C TRP A 107 -8.29 -9.31 2.35
N SER A 108 -9.46 -9.85 2.00
CA SER A 108 -9.66 -11.30 1.91
C SER A 108 -8.81 -11.92 0.81
N LYS A 109 -8.59 -11.15 -0.27
CA LYS A 109 -7.84 -11.56 -1.44
C LYS A 109 -7.10 -10.38 -2.07
N VAL A 110 -5.87 -10.65 -2.50
CA VAL A 110 -5.07 -9.72 -3.28
C VAL A 110 -4.56 -10.44 -4.53
N LYS A 111 -4.92 -9.94 -5.71
CA LYS A 111 -4.40 -10.47 -6.99
C LYS A 111 -3.21 -9.62 -7.41
N LEU A 112 -2.05 -10.25 -7.57
CA LEU A 112 -0.75 -9.61 -7.78
C LEU A 112 -0.23 -9.91 -9.18
N TRP A 113 0.31 -8.90 -9.86
CA TRP A 113 1.10 -9.05 -11.08
C TRP A 113 2.55 -8.74 -10.75
N ILE A 114 3.40 -9.76 -10.79
CA ILE A 114 4.83 -9.66 -10.50
C ILE A 114 5.62 -9.80 -11.80
N SER A 115 6.49 -8.83 -12.10
CA SER A 115 7.37 -8.89 -13.27
C SER A 115 8.26 -10.13 -13.25
N LYS A 116 8.37 -10.79 -14.41
CA LYS A 116 9.29 -11.91 -14.59
C LYS A 116 10.76 -11.50 -14.66
N GLU A 117 11.04 -10.28 -15.09
CA GLU A 117 12.40 -9.80 -15.30
C GLU A 117 12.98 -9.13 -14.06
N THR A 118 12.16 -8.36 -13.35
CA THR A 118 12.59 -7.50 -12.25
C THR A 118 12.05 -7.92 -10.90
N PHE A 119 11.11 -8.86 -10.86
CA PHE A 119 10.38 -9.28 -9.65
C PHE A 119 9.64 -8.13 -8.94
N LEU A 120 9.44 -7.01 -9.63
CA LEU A 120 8.68 -5.88 -9.12
C LEU A 120 7.18 -6.12 -9.25
N GLN A 121 6.43 -5.69 -8.24
CA GLN A 121 4.98 -5.66 -8.31
C GLN A 121 4.53 -4.57 -9.28
N ARG A 122 3.96 -4.98 -10.42
CA ARG A 122 3.52 -4.09 -11.50
C ARG A 122 2.06 -3.66 -11.33
N LYS A 123 1.22 -4.56 -10.80
CA LYS A 123 -0.18 -4.31 -10.51
C LYS A 123 -0.63 -5.13 -9.30
N ALA A 124 -1.58 -4.60 -8.53
CA ALA A 124 -2.31 -5.33 -7.51
C ALA A 124 -3.80 -4.96 -7.55
N GLU A 125 -4.67 -5.94 -7.35
CA GLU A 125 -6.10 -5.75 -7.16
C GLU A 125 -6.48 -6.26 -5.78
N PHE A 126 -7.22 -5.44 -5.03
CA PHE A 126 -7.63 -5.72 -3.65
C PHE A 126 -9.10 -6.04 -3.61
N TYR A 127 -9.45 -7.11 -2.90
CA TYR A 127 -10.81 -7.63 -2.77
C TYR A 127 -11.20 -7.71 -1.29
N ASP A 128 -12.47 -7.41 -1.00
CA ASP A 128 -13.05 -7.50 0.33
C ASP A 128 -13.57 -8.92 0.65
N GLU A 129 -14.14 -9.11 1.84
CA GLU A 129 -14.71 -10.39 2.30
C GLU A 129 -15.85 -10.94 1.44
N PHE A 130 -16.43 -10.12 0.56
CA PHE A 130 -17.51 -10.50 -0.36
C PHE A 130 -16.99 -10.78 -1.79
N ASP A 131 -15.67 -10.85 -1.99
CA ASP A 131 -15.00 -10.99 -3.30
C ASP A 131 -15.29 -9.80 -4.24
N GLU A 132 -15.64 -8.63 -3.67
CA GLU A 132 -15.81 -7.41 -4.44
C GLU A 132 -14.47 -6.69 -4.57
N LYS A 133 -14.10 -6.32 -5.79
CA LYS A 133 -12.88 -5.55 -6.04
C LYS A 133 -13.07 -4.14 -5.49
N VAL A 134 -12.23 -3.75 -4.53
CA VAL A 134 -12.30 -2.44 -3.88
C VAL A 134 -11.36 -1.45 -4.56
N ASN A 135 -10.11 -1.86 -4.79
CA ASN A 135 -9.07 -0.97 -5.31
C ASN A 135 -8.16 -1.69 -6.32
N THR A 136 -7.59 -0.94 -7.25
CA THR A 136 -6.53 -1.39 -8.15
C THR A 136 -5.33 -0.46 -8.03
N MET A 137 -4.18 -1.02 -7.68
CA MET A 137 -2.90 -0.31 -7.67
C MET A 137 -2.08 -0.71 -8.90
N GLN A 138 -1.53 0.28 -9.59
CA GLN A 138 -0.65 0.08 -10.74
C GLN A 138 0.65 0.85 -10.53
N THR A 139 1.77 0.26 -10.94
CA THR A 139 3.09 0.89 -10.81
C THR A 139 3.71 1.12 -12.18
N PHE A 140 4.34 2.27 -12.36
CA PHE A 140 4.92 2.72 -13.63
C PHE A 140 6.29 3.37 -13.38
N ASP A 141 6.96 3.74 -14.48
CA ASP A 141 8.22 4.46 -14.47
C ASP A 141 9.29 3.75 -13.61
N ILE A 142 9.62 2.51 -13.96
CA ILE A 142 10.70 1.77 -13.30
C ILE A 142 12.03 2.48 -13.58
N LYS A 143 12.71 2.91 -12.52
CA LYS A 143 14.03 3.53 -12.58
C LYS A 143 15.00 2.85 -11.64
N GLU A 144 16.28 2.91 -11.98
CA GLU A 144 17.33 2.47 -11.08
C GLU A 144 17.70 3.61 -10.12
N LEU A 145 17.49 3.37 -8.83
CA LEU A 145 17.82 4.30 -7.76
C LEU A 145 18.68 3.57 -6.73
N GLY A 146 19.93 4.03 -6.55
CA GLY A 146 20.85 3.44 -5.57
C GLY A 146 21.17 1.95 -5.82
N GLY A 147 21.27 1.54 -7.09
CA GLY A 147 21.54 0.16 -7.49
C GLY A 147 20.34 -0.80 -7.38
N ARG A 148 19.12 -0.27 -7.21
CA ARG A 148 17.88 -1.05 -7.19
C ARG A 148 16.89 -0.49 -8.19
N LYS A 149 16.24 -1.37 -8.97
CA LYS A 149 15.09 -1.00 -9.78
C LYS A 149 13.90 -0.78 -8.87
N VAL A 150 13.26 0.38 -8.97
CA VAL A 150 12.06 0.73 -8.20
C VAL A 150 11.06 1.43 -9.13
N ALA A 151 9.77 1.15 -8.94
CA ALA A 151 8.74 1.91 -9.62
C ALA A 151 8.64 3.31 -8.99
N THR A 152 8.80 4.35 -9.80
CA THR A 152 8.80 5.74 -9.31
C THR A 152 7.45 6.43 -9.41
N ARG A 153 6.46 5.76 -10.03
CA ARG A 153 5.08 6.20 -10.09
C ARG A 153 4.15 5.08 -9.67
N MET A 154 3.17 5.41 -8.85
CA MET A 154 2.15 4.49 -8.36
C MET A 154 0.80 5.18 -8.50
N GLU A 155 -0.19 4.48 -9.04
CA GLU A 155 -1.55 4.96 -9.20
C GLU A 155 -2.50 4.02 -8.46
N MET A 156 -3.32 4.58 -7.57
CA MET A 156 -4.39 3.86 -6.87
C MET A 156 -5.73 4.27 -7.48
N ILE A 157 -6.53 3.27 -7.89
CA ILE A 157 -7.80 3.45 -8.59
C ILE A 157 -8.91 2.71 -7.82
N PRO A 158 -9.81 3.43 -7.15
CA PRO A 158 -10.98 2.84 -6.51
C PRO A 158 -11.96 2.26 -7.53
N ALA A 159 -12.52 1.09 -7.23
CA ALA A 159 -13.48 0.42 -8.10
C ALA A 159 -14.84 1.13 -8.16
N ASP A 160 -15.25 1.79 -7.07
CA ASP A 160 -16.50 2.53 -6.94
C ASP A 160 -16.49 3.88 -7.68
N LYS A 161 -15.31 4.39 -8.06
CA LYS A 161 -15.11 5.69 -8.71
C LYS A 161 -14.05 5.63 -9.82
N PRO A 162 -14.38 5.09 -11.01
CA PRO A 162 -13.43 4.90 -12.13
C PRO A 162 -12.82 6.19 -12.76
N GLY A 163 -12.94 7.35 -12.11
CA GLY A 163 -12.37 8.63 -12.56
C GLY A 163 -11.43 9.33 -11.57
N ARG A 164 -11.27 8.84 -10.34
CA ARG A 164 -10.45 9.50 -9.31
C ARG A 164 -9.03 8.89 -9.30
N ARG A 165 -8.16 9.41 -10.16
CA ARG A 165 -6.73 9.01 -10.18
C ARG A 165 -5.97 9.82 -9.15
N GLN A 166 -5.49 9.19 -8.08
CA GLN A 166 -4.48 9.82 -7.22
C GLN A 166 -3.10 9.54 -7.83
N LYS A 167 -2.39 10.62 -8.19
CA LYS A 167 -1.00 10.62 -8.65
C LYS A 167 -0.07 11.00 -7.51
#